data_AF-A0AAD2YYN0-F1
#
_entry.id   AF-A0AAD2YYN0-F1
#
_cell.length_a   1.000
_cell.length_b   1.000
_cell.length_c   1.000
_cell.angle_alpha   90.00
_cell.angle_beta   90.00
_cell.angle_gamma   90.00
#
_symmetry.space_group_name_H-M   'P 1'
#
loop_
_entity.id
_entity.type
_entity.pdbx_description
1 polymer ?
#
loop_
_entity_poly.entity_id
_entity_poly.type
_entity_poly.pdbx_seq_one_letter_code
_entity_poly.pdbx_strand_id
1 'polypeptide(L)' 'MRKFKIIIETGIAGGDFEDEFEVDDDATPDEIHDEAKDIFFNYCNYSYHEIKDEEEE' A
#
# COMPACT_ATOMS: atom_id res chain seq x y z
N MET A 1 20.99 7.69 -3.24
CA MET A 1 19.85 6.75 -3.31
C MET A 1 19.78 5.98 -2.00
N ARG A 2 18.64 6.05 -1.33
CA ARG A 2 18.31 5.29 -0.12
C ARG A 2 17.40 4.13 -0.49
N LYS A 3 17.71 2.95 0.02
CA LYS A 3 16.94 1.73 -0.24
C LYS A 3 16.01 1.42 0.93
N PHE A 4 14.77 1.07 0.61
CA PHE A 4 13.72 0.71 1.56
C PHE A 4 13.15 -0.65 1.20
N LYS A 5 12.61 -1.34 2.21
CA LYS A 5 11.88 -2.59 2.05
C LYS A 5 10.43 -2.36 2.46
N ILE A 6 9.50 -2.70 1.59
CA ILE A 6 8.08 -2.79 1.92
C ILE A 6 7.75 -4.23 2.29
N ILE A 7 6.92 -4.38 3.32
CA ILE A 7 6.41 -5.67 3.77
C ILE A 7 4.89 -5.53 3.85
N ILE A 8 4.19 -6.34 3.06
CA ILE A 8 2.73 -6.44 3.06
C ILE A 8 2.38 -7.72 3.80
N GLU A 9 1.99 -7.60 5.06
CA GLU A 9 1.60 -8.74 5.90
C GLU A 9 0.08 -8.93 5.83
N THR A 10 -0.36 -10.15 5.54
CA THR A 10 -1.80 -10.48 5.46
C THR A 10 -2.28 -11.36 6.61
N GLY A 11 -1.36 -11.89 7.42
CA GLY A 11 -1.66 -12.83 8.50
C GLY A 11 -2.01 -14.24 8.02
N ILE A 12 -1.87 -14.51 6.71
CA ILE A 12 -2.09 -15.82 6.09
C ILE A 12 -0.72 -16.42 5.76
N ALA A 13 -0.48 -17.67 6.12
CA ALA A 13 0.78 -18.35 5.81
C ALA A 13 1.04 -18.35 4.29
N GLY A 14 2.15 -17.74 3.87
CA GLY A 14 2.51 -17.59 2.45
C GLY A 14 1.73 -16.52 1.70
N GLY A 15 0.94 -15.71 2.41
CA GLY A 15 0.24 -14.55 1.87
C GLY A 15 0.97 -13.23 2.11
N ASP A 16 2.17 -13.27 2.69
CA ASP A 16 3.00 -12.08 2.89
C ASP A 16 3.80 -11.79 1.62
N PHE A 17 4.00 -10.51 1.34
CA PHE A 17 4.74 -10.04 0.18
C PHE A 17 5.81 -9.03 0.61
N GLU A 18 6.99 -9.14 0.01
CA GLU A 18 8.13 -8.28 0.30
C GLU A 18 8.69 -7.74 -1.01
N ASP A 19 8.96 -6.44 -1.06
CA ASP A 19 9.63 -5.80 -2.20
C ASP A 19 10.61 -4.74 -1.71
N GLU A 20 11.50 -4.33 -2.60
CA GLU A 20 12.50 -3.30 -2.34
C GLU A 20 12.36 -2.16 -3.33
N PHE A 21 12.50 -0.93 -2.84
CA PHE A 21 12.47 0.26 -3.68
C PHE A 21 13.55 1.26 -3.27
N GLU A 22 13.92 2.14 -4.19
CA GLU A 22 14.96 3.14 -3.99
C GLU A 22 14.39 4.53 -4.23
N VAL A 23 14.77 5.47 -3.37
CA VAL A 23 14.42 6.89 -3.47
C VAL A 23 15.68 7.74 -3.38
N ASP A 24 15.57 9.02 -3.71
CA ASP A 24 16.66 9.98 -3.53
C ASP A 24 17.08 10.13 -2.06
N ASP A 25 18.32 10.56 -1.82
CA ASP A 25 18.85 10.67 -0.46
C ASP A 25 18.09 11.70 0.39
N ASP A 26 17.59 12.75 -0.26
CA ASP A 26 16.82 13.86 0.30
C ASP A 26 15.30 13.67 0.26
N ALA A 27 14.82 12.49 -0.17
CA ALA A 27 13.39 12.18 -0.20
C ALA A 27 12.73 12.38 1.17
N THR A 28 11.61 13.09 1.15
CA THR A 28 10.78 13.38 2.32
C THR A 28 10.04 12.13 2.80
N PRO A 29 9.56 12.10 4.06
CA PRO A 29 8.74 10.99 4.54
C PRO A 29 7.49 10.74 3.71
N ASP A 30 6.87 11.80 3.18
CA ASP A 30 5.66 11.69 2.36
C ASP A 30 5.97 11.05 1.00
N GLU A 31 7.08 11.41 0.35
CA GLU A 31 7.51 10.78 -0.92
C GLU A 31 7.85 9.29 -0.73
N ILE A 32 8.50 8.93 0.38
CA ILE A 32 8.76 7.52 0.71
C ILE A 32 7.43 6.77 0.95
N HIS A 33 6.46 7.43 1.58
CA HIS A 33 5.14 6.85 1.84
C HIS A 33 4.34 6.64 0.55
N ASP A 34 4.35 7.62 -0.35
CA ASP A 34 3.66 7.54 -1.63
C ASP A 34 4.24 6.41 -2.50
N GLU A 35 5.56 6.28 -2.58
CA GLU A 35 6.21 5.18 -3.31
C GLU A 35 5.83 3.81 -2.72
N ALA A 36 5.87 3.67 -1.38
CA ALA A 36 5.44 2.44 -0.72
C ALA A 36 3.95 2.13 -0.98
N LYS A 37 3.10 3.16 -1.00
CA LYS A 37 1.65 3.02 -1.24
C LYS A 37 1.34 2.63 -2.68
N ASP A 38 2.08 3.16 -3.65
CA ASP A 38 1.96 2.77 -5.05
C ASP A 38 2.33 1.30 -5.24
N ILE A 39 3.43 0.84 -4.62
CA ILE A 39 3.79 -0.57 -4.60
C ILE A 39 2.67 -1.40 -3.96
N PHE A 40 2.13 -0.98 -2.81
CA PHE A 40 1.02 -1.67 -2.17
C PHE A 40 -0.17 -1.86 -3.13
N PHE A 41 -0.60 -0.82 -3.86
CA PHE A 41 -1.72 -0.93 -4.79
C PHE A 41 -1.42 -1.72 -6.06
N ASN A 42 -0.16 -1.87 -6.44
CA ASN A 42 0.23 -2.77 -7.53
C ASN A 42 0.02 -4.26 -7.16
N TYR A 43 0.05 -4.59 -5.87
CA TYR A 43 -0.13 -5.97 -5.37
C TYR A 43 -1.48 -6.22 -4.70
N CYS A 44 -2.10 -5.19 -4.12
CA CYS A 44 -3.35 -5.30 -3.37
C CYS A 44 -4.48 -4.54 -4.06
N ASN A 45 -5.61 -5.23 -4.28
CA ASN A 45 -6.83 -4.60 -4.78
C ASN A 45 -7.45 -3.72 -3.69
N TYR A 46 -7.83 -2.50 -4.05
CA TYR A 46 -8.52 -1.57 -3.17
C TYR A 46 -9.81 -1.07 -3.81
N SER A 47 -10.89 -1.01 -3.02
CA SER A 47 -12.18 -0.47 -3.44
C SER A 47 -12.90 0.13 -2.24
N TYR A 48 -13.69 1.17 -2.46
CA TYR A 48 -14.64 1.70 -1.50
C TYR A 48 -16.01 1.83 -2.17
N HIS A 49 -17.07 1.75 -1.39
CA HIS A 49 -18.42 2.06 -1.85
C HIS A 49 -19.17 2.81 -0.75
N GLU A 50 -20.00 3.77 -1.15
CA GLU A 50 -20.91 4.47 -0.26
C GLU A 50 -22.06 3.54 0.12
N ILE A 51 -22.35 3.40 1.41
CA ILE A 51 -23.54 2.71 1.89
C ILE A 51 -24.65 3.75 1.97
N LYS A 52 -25.71 3.57 1.18
CA LYS A 52 -26.94 4.36 1.26
C LYS A 52 -27.97 3.53 2.02
N ASP A 53 -28.61 4.13 3.01
CA ASP A 53 -29.78 3.51 3.65
C ASP A 53 -30.88 3.40 2.59
N GLU A 54 -31.19 2.17 2.15
CA GLU A 54 -32.42 1.91 1.41
C GLU A 54 -33.58 2.10 2.40
N GLU A 55 -34.24 3.26 2.37
CA GLU A 55 -35.52 3.43 3.06
C GLU A 55 -36.47 2.34 2.55
N GLU A 56 -36.84 1.40 3.43
CA GLU A 56 -37.84 0.36 3.19
C GLU A 56 -39.15 1.01 2.69
N GLU A 57 -39.54 0.70 1.45
CA GLU A 57 -40.87 1.04 0.89
C GLU A 57 -41.92 -0.03 1.26
#